data_AF-A0A6P4DUM1-F1
#
_entry.id   AF-A0A6P4DUM1-F1
#
_cell.length_a   1.000
_cell.length_b   1.000
_cell.length_c   1.000
_cell.angle_alpha   90.00
_cell.angle_beta   90.00
_cell.angle_gamma   90.00
#
_symmetry.space_group_name_H-M   'P 1'
#
loop_
_entity.id
_entity.type
_entity.pdbx_description
1 polymer ?
#
loop_
_entity_poly.entity_id
_entity_poly.type
_entity_poly.pdbx_seq_one_letter_code
_entity_poly.pdbx_strand_id
1 'polypeptide(L)'
;YLATSAIRAPLTYGECDSHFITKVFEYLSTRGWIFPRIAGVGGKQQLVYAGNVAWGHICAYKALKVSDKAVNGLPVFVTDDTGINDVSRFVQKMAVLGERFKVKTSWWYVPHFLFFFLAFLLELVVRVAYPYTQYRLRYSLRALAS
;
A
#
# COMPACT_ATOMS: atom_id res chain seq x y z
N TYR A 1 -25.95 -23.53 8.26
CA TYR A 1 -24.74 -23.10 8.98
C TYR A 1 -24.08 -22.01 8.15
N LEU A 2 -23.62 -20.91 8.74
CA LEU A 2 -22.90 -19.86 8.01
C LEU A 2 -21.43 -20.27 7.94
N ALA A 3 -20.89 -20.36 6.73
CA ALA A 3 -19.47 -20.67 6.49
C ALA A 3 -18.76 -19.38 6.10
N THR A 4 -17.62 -19.07 6.73
CA THR A 4 -16.94 -17.78 6.53
C THR A 4 -15.45 -18.00 6.41
N SER A 5 -14.81 -17.28 5.48
CA SER A 5 -13.36 -17.28 5.32
C SER A 5 -12.85 -15.83 5.24
N ALA A 6 -11.71 -15.56 5.85
CA ALA A 6 -11.14 -14.22 5.91
C ALA A 6 -10.00 -14.09 4.89
N ILE A 7 -10.28 -13.46 3.74
CA ILE A 7 -9.25 -13.23 2.72
C ILE A 7 -8.39 -12.04 3.12
N ARG A 8 -7.06 -12.24 3.05
CA ARG A 8 -6.04 -11.27 3.38
C ARG A 8 -5.14 -11.07 2.17
N ALA A 9 -5.48 -10.06 1.37
CA ALA A 9 -4.63 -9.59 0.31
C ALA A 9 -3.60 -8.58 0.87
N PRO A 10 -2.34 -8.58 0.41
CA PRO A 10 -1.41 -7.51 0.70
C PRO A 10 -1.78 -6.26 -0.13
N LEU A 11 -0.89 -5.26 -0.15
CA LEU A 11 -1.12 -4.02 -0.87
C LEU A 11 -1.47 -4.31 -2.34
N THR A 12 -2.66 -3.86 -2.75
CA THR A 12 -3.26 -4.22 -4.04
C THR A 12 -3.08 -3.09 -5.05
N TYR A 13 -2.80 -3.43 -6.31
CA TYR A 13 -2.73 -2.47 -7.42
C TYR A 13 -3.55 -2.95 -8.63
N GLY A 14 -3.94 -2.03 -9.50
CA GLY A 14 -4.69 -2.32 -10.73
C GLY A 14 -4.88 -1.07 -11.59
N GLU A 15 -5.46 -1.23 -12.77
CA GLU A 15 -5.58 -0.19 -13.80
C GLU A 15 -6.47 0.98 -13.36
N CYS A 16 -7.47 0.70 -12.52
CA CYS A 16 -8.40 1.70 -11.98
C CYS A 16 -8.12 2.02 -10.50
N ASP A 17 -6.90 1.78 -10.01
CA ASP A 17 -6.53 2.18 -8.66
C ASP A 17 -6.58 3.72 -8.52
N SER A 18 -7.30 4.22 -7.51
CA SER A 18 -7.41 5.66 -7.23
C SER A 18 -6.64 6.11 -6.00
N HIS A 19 -6.00 5.18 -5.29
CA HIS A 19 -5.46 5.43 -3.96
C HIS A 19 -3.96 5.26 -3.84
N PHE A 20 -3.38 4.25 -4.49
CA PHE A 20 -1.98 3.90 -4.30
C PHE A 20 -1.10 4.39 -5.45
N ILE A 21 -1.05 3.65 -6.56
CA ILE A 21 -0.20 3.93 -7.72
C ILE A 21 -0.53 5.27 -8.35
N THR A 22 -1.82 5.57 -8.54
CA THR A 22 -2.24 6.82 -9.16
C THR A 22 -1.86 8.04 -8.32
N LYS A 23 -2.02 7.97 -6.99
CA LYS A 23 -1.61 9.05 -6.08
C LYS A 23 -0.10 9.20 -6.01
N VAL A 24 0.65 8.10 -6.08
CA VAL A 24 2.11 8.14 -6.17
C VAL A 24 2.54 8.83 -7.46
N PHE A 25 1.97 8.50 -8.61
CA PHE A 25 2.32 9.15 -9.86
C PHE A 25 1.88 10.62 -9.92
N GLU A 26 0.71 10.96 -9.39
CA GLU A 26 0.26 12.36 -9.23
C GLU A 26 1.23 13.17 -8.36
N TYR A 27 1.71 12.58 -7.26
CA TYR A 27 2.72 13.21 -6.42
C TYR A 27 4.06 13.38 -7.16
N LEU A 28 4.51 12.35 -7.88
CA LEU A 28 5.79 12.36 -8.59
C LEU A 28 5.81 13.33 -9.79
N SER A 29 4.69 13.47 -10.50
CA SER A 29 4.59 14.37 -11.66
C SER A 29 4.84 15.83 -11.27
N THR A 30 4.42 16.24 -10.07
CA THR A 30 4.66 17.59 -9.52
C THR A 30 6.08 17.80 -9.00
N ARG A 31 6.90 16.76 -8.90
CA ARG A 31 8.24 16.79 -8.26
C ARG A 31 9.36 16.25 -9.16
N GLY A 32 9.20 16.37 -10.48
CA GLY A 32 10.21 15.97 -11.45
C GLY A 32 10.53 14.47 -11.42
N TRP A 33 9.58 13.64 -11.01
CA TRP A 33 9.71 12.17 -10.95
C TRP A 33 10.76 11.66 -9.97
N ILE A 34 11.02 12.41 -8.90
CA ILE A 34 11.94 12.03 -7.82
C ILE A 34 11.15 11.45 -6.64
N PHE A 35 11.33 10.16 -6.40
CA PHE A 35 10.74 9.43 -5.27
C PHE A 35 11.57 9.64 -4.00
N PRO A 36 11.03 10.30 -2.95
CA PRO A 36 11.75 10.50 -1.70
C PRO A 36 11.90 9.19 -0.94
N ARG A 37 13.12 8.88 -0.50
CA ARG A 37 13.38 7.71 0.35
C ARG A 37 13.03 8.04 1.80
N ILE A 38 11.98 7.42 2.30
CA ILE A 38 11.53 7.54 3.69
C ILE A 38 11.90 6.25 4.41
N ALA A 39 12.42 6.37 5.63
CA ALA A 39 12.82 5.24 6.48
C ALA A 39 13.93 4.33 5.90
N GLY A 40 14.89 4.90 5.16
CA GLY A 40 16.09 4.20 4.69
C GLY A 40 15.90 3.45 3.36
N VAL A 41 16.26 2.15 3.33
CA VAL A 41 16.28 1.31 2.10
C VAL A 41 14.87 0.87 1.63
N GLY A 42 13.81 1.42 2.26
CA GLY A 42 12.43 1.13 1.95
C GLY A 42 11.92 -0.18 2.57
N GLY A 43 10.62 -0.23 2.88
CA GLY A 43 9.96 -1.42 3.38
C GLY A 43 9.83 -2.47 2.27
N LYS A 44 10.17 -3.72 2.57
CA LYS A 44 9.93 -4.86 1.68
C LYS A 44 8.45 -5.22 1.70
N GLN A 45 7.75 -4.98 0.60
CA GLN A 45 6.33 -5.30 0.46
C GLN A 45 6.09 -6.21 -0.74
N GLN A 46 5.20 -7.18 -0.57
CA GLN A 46 4.66 -7.95 -1.70
C GLN A 46 3.37 -7.26 -2.15
N LEU A 47 3.29 -6.97 -3.44
CA LEU A 47 2.12 -6.33 -4.05
C LEU A 47 1.30 -7.39 -4.77
N VAL A 48 -0.01 -7.21 -4.86
CA VAL A 48 -0.88 -8.16 -5.57
C VAL A 48 -1.72 -7.43 -6.59
N TYR A 49 -1.88 -8.01 -7.77
CA TYR A 49 -2.80 -7.47 -8.76
C TYR A 49 -4.25 -7.69 -8.32
N ALA A 50 -5.10 -6.66 -8.47
CA ALA A 50 -6.50 -6.69 -8.02
C ALA A 50 -7.31 -7.85 -8.63
N GLY A 51 -7.05 -8.20 -9.89
CA GLY A 51 -7.69 -9.34 -10.54
C GLY A 51 -7.33 -10.68 -9.88
N ASN A 52 -6.10 -10.83 -9.41
CA ASN A 52 -5.64 -12.04 -8.72
C ASN A 52 -6.28 -12.17 -7.34
N VAL A 53 -6.46 -11.04 -6.64
CA VAL A 53 -7.24 -10.99 -5.39
C VAL A 53 -8.68 -11.43 -5.64
N ALA A 54 -9.35 -10.85 -6.65
CA ALA A 54 -10.72 -11.19 -7.01
C ALA A 54 -10.87 -12.68 -7.36
N TRP A 55 -9.91 -13.25 -8.08
CA TRP A 55 -9.88 -14.68 -8.36
C TRP A 55 -9.74 -15.52 -7.09
N GLY A 56 -8.89 -15.10 -6.15
CA GLY A 56 -8.77 -15.71 -4.82
C GLY A 56 -10.09 -15.76 -4.06
N HIS A 57 -10.90 -14.69 -4.12
CA HIS A 57 -12.26 -14.67 -3.57
C HIS A 57 -13.18 -15.73 -4.19
N ILE A 58 -13.13 -15.88 -5.52
CA ILE A 58 -13.93 -16.88 -6.23
C ILE A 58 -13.49 -18.31 -5.84
N CYS A 59 -12.19 -18.55 -5.74
CA CYS A 59 -11.63 -19.84 -5.32
C CYS A 59 -12.05 -20.19 -3.89
N ALA A 60 -11.97 -19.25 -2.94
CA ALA A 60 -12.43 -19.46 -1.57
C ALA A 60 -13.93 -19.77 -1.50
N TYR A 61 -14.75 -19.05 -2.27
CA TYR A 61 -16.18 -19.32 -2.38
C TYR A 61 -16.49 -20.72 -2.91
N LYS A 62 -15.80 -21.14 -3.98
CA LYS A 62 -15.95 -22.49 -4.54
C LYS A 62 -15.52 -23.55 -3.53
N ALA A 63 -14.42 -23.33 -2.81
CA ALA A 63 -13.95 -24.23 -1.77
C ALA A 63 -14.96 -24.36 -0.62
N LEU A 64 -15.53 -23.26 -0.13
CA LEU A 64 -16.58 -23.28 0.90
C LEU A 64 -17.82 -24.06 0.45
N LYS A 65 -18.19 -23.95 -0.83
CA LYS A 65 -19.33 -24.70 -1.40
C LYS A 65 -19.09 -26.21 -1.50
N VAL A 66 -17.88 -26.61 -1.85
CA VAL A 66 -17.53 -28.02 -2.07
C VAL A 66 -17.19 -28.72 -0.75
N SER A 67 -16.43 -28.06 0.11
CA SER A 67 -16.00 -28.58 1.39
C SER A 67 -15.89 -27.46 2.41
N ASP A 68 -16.90 -27.37 3.28
CA ASP A 68 -16.95 -26.38 4.34
C ASP A 68 -15.66 -26.41 5.19
N LYS A 69 -15.15 -27.60 5.51
CA LYS A 69 -13.93 -27.77 6.33
C LYS A 69 -12.63 -27.28 5.70
N ALA A 70 -12.59 -27.05 4.38
CA ALA A 70 -11.33 -26.72 3.70
C ALA A 70 -10.83 -25.30 4.02
N VAL A 71 -11.74 -24.32 4.10
CA VAL A 71 -11.39 -22.90 4.24
C VAL A 71 -12.27 -22.15 5.24
N ASN A 72 -13.26 -22.80 5.87
CA ASN A 72 -14.11 -22.18 6.88
C ASN A 72 -13.30 -21.88 8.16
N GLY A 73 -13.46 -20.66 8.67
CA GLY A 73 -12.76 -20.14 9.84
C GLY A 73 -11.28 -19.80 9.62
N LEU A 74 -10.73 -20.03 8.41
CA LEU A 74 -9.32 -19.83 8.14
C LEU A 74 -9.02 -18.47 7.51
N PRO A 75 -7.88 -17.84 7.87
CA PRO A 75 -7.34 -16.71 7.12
C PRO A 75 -6.67 -17.22 5.83
N VAL A 76 -7.14 -16.74 4.68
CA VAL A 76 -6.57 -17.11 3.37
C VAL A 76 -5.78 -15.93 2.83
N PHE A 77 -4.46 -16.09 2.75
CA PHE A 77 -3.59 -15.08 2.18
C PHE A 77 -3.54 -15.23 0.67
N VAL A 78 -3.87 -14.17 -0.06
CA VAL A 78 -3.85 -14.16 -1.53
C VAL A 78 -2.70 -13.28 -1.97
N THR A 79 -1.64 -13.91 -2.47
CA THR A 79 -0.44 -13.23 -2.98
C THR A 79 -0.29 -13.49 -4.46
N ASP A 80 0.59 -12.72 -5.09
CA ASP A 80 0.94 -12.86 -6.50
C ASP A 80 2.36 -13.40 -6.66
N ASP A 81 2.71 -13.84 -7.87
CA ASP A 81 4.09 -14.15 -8.26
C ASP A 81 4.89 -12.86 -8.56
N THR A 82 4.66 -11.83 -7.74
CA THR A 82 5.48 -10.64 -7.73
C THR A 82 6.52 -10.77 -6.62
N GLY A 83 7.77 -10.51 -6.96
CA GLY A 83 8.84 -10.54 -5.97
C GLY A 83 8.62 -9.50 -4.86
N ILE A 84 9.04 -9.84 -3.65
CA ILE A 84 9.07 -8.92 -2.51
C ILE A 84 10.04 -7.78 -2.84
N ASN A 85 9.52 -6.58 -3.09
CA ASN A 85 10.30 -5.43 -3.53
C ASN A 85 9.97 -4.20 -2.67
N ASP A 86 10.87 -3.23 -2.67
CA ASP A 86 10.54 -1.90 -2.21
C ASP A 86 9.50 -1.27 -3.15
N VAL A 87 8.51 -0.56 -2.59
CA VAL A 87 7.52 0.22 -3.32
C VAL A 87 8.20 1.16 -4.33
N SER A 88 9.33 1.78 -3.95
CA SER A 88 10.06 2.67 -4.84
C SER A 88 10.56 1.95 -6.11
N ARG A 89 11.05 0.72 -5.95
CA ARG A 89 11.51 -0.13 -7.05
C ARG A 89 10.34 -0.64 -7.90
N PHE A 90 9.21 -0.96 -7.27
CA PHE A 90 8.01 -1.35 -8.00
C PHE A 90 7.50 -0.19 -8.89
N VAL A 91 7.39 1.01 -8.33
CA VAL A 91 6.97 2.21 -9.07
C VAL A 91 7.95 2.53 -10.21
N GLN A 92 9.25 2.36 -10.00
CA GLN A 92 10.26 2.48 -11.07
C GLN A 92 10.04 1.47 -12.19
N LYS A 93 9.83 0.19 -11.87
CA LYS A 93 9.55 -0.85 -12.89
C LYS A 93 8.29 -0.52 -13.68
N MET A 94 7.22 -0.12 -13.00
CA MET A 94 5.97 0.31 -13.64
C MET A 94 6.18 1.49 -14.58
N ALA A 95 6.98 2.49 -14.17
CA ALA A 95 7.29 3.65 -14.99
C ALA A 95 8.11 3.28 -16.23
N VAL A 96 9.08 2.37 -16.10
CA VAL A 96 9.88 1.85 -17.23
C VAL A 96 9.01 1.07 -18.21
N LEU A 97 8.14 0.18 -17.73
CA LEU A 97 7.20 -0.57 -18.56
C LEU A 97 6.20 0.33 -19.29
N GLY A 98 5.82 1.45 -18.67
CA GLY A 98 4.92 2.43 -19.26
C GLY A 98 5.58 3.34 -20.30
N GLU A 99 6.90 3.26 -20.50
CA GLU A 99 7.75 4.02 -21.45
C GLU A 99 7.63 5.56 -21.43
N ARG A 100 6.78 6.14 -20.58
CA ARG A 100 6.47 7.57 -20.60
C ARG A 100 7.39 8.41 -19.72
N PHE A 101 7.86 7.87 -18.60
CA PHE A 101 8.60 8.64 -17.59
C PHE A 101 9.65 7.79 -16.85
N LYS A 102 10.75 8.42 -16.43
CA LYS A 102 11.81 7.77 -15.65
C LYS A 102 11.79 8.24 -14.20
N VAL A 103 11.29 7.39 -13.30
CA VAL A 103 11.31 7.66 -11.86
C VAL A 103 12.70 7.40 -11.30
N LYS A 104 13.23 8.34 -10.52
CA LYS A 104 14.50 8.20 -9.79
C LYS A 104 14.25 8.29 -8.29
N THR A 105 15.09 7.68 -7.47
CA THR A 105 15.06 7.87 -6.01
C THR A 105 15.89 9.08 -5.59
N SER A 106 15.51 9.70 -4.47
CA SER A 106 16.28 10.79 -3.87
C SER A 106 17.66 10.32 -3.40
N TRP A 107 18.67 11.17 -3.56
CA TRP A 107 20.03 10.88 -3.08
C TRP A 107 20.09 10.85 -1.54
N TRP A 108 19.28 11.66 -0.86
CA TRP A 108 19.10 11.64 0.59
C TRP A 108 17.99 10.66 1.00
N TYR A 109 17.96 10.29 2.28
CA TYR A 109 16.87 9.53 2.89
C TYR A 109 16.49 10.15 4.24
N VAL A 110 15.20 10.08 4.61
CA VAL A 110 14.75 10.46 5.96
C VAL A 110 14.95 9.27 6.89
N PRO A 111 15.73 9.38 7.97
CA PRO A 111 15.83 8.34 8.98
C PRO A 111 14.46 8.02 9.57
N HIS A 112 14.19 6.74 9.84
CA HIS A 112 12.88 6.27 10.29
C HIS A 112 12.41 6.99 11.56
N PHE A 113 13.28 7.10 12.57
CA PHE A 113 12.98 7.81 13.82
C PHE A 113 12.56 9.26 13.58
N LEU A 114 13.27 9.97 12.68
CA LEU A 114 12.94 11.36 12.36
C LEU A 114 11.58 11.48 11.68
N PHE A 115 11.29 10.59 10.71
CA PHE A 115 9.98 10.57 10.06
C PHE A 115 8.85 10.29 11.05
N PHE A 116 9.02 9.27 11.90
CA PHE A 116 8.05 8.92 12.93
C PHE A 116 7.81 10.09 13.91
N PHE A 117 8.87 10.75 14.37
CA PHE A 117 8.78 11.89 15.27
C PHE A 117 8.04 13.08 14.62
N LEU A 118 8.37 13.42 13.37
CA LEU A 118 7.68 14.49 12.63
C LEU A 118 6.21 14.15 12.37
N ALA A 119 5.90 12.89 12.03
CA ALA A 119 4.53 12.41 11.86
C ALA A 119 3.73 12.51 13.17
N PHE A 120 4.34 12.13 14.29
CA PHE A 120 3.74 12.27 15.62
C PHE A 120 3.46 13.73 15.98
N LEU A 121 4.43 14.63 15.77
CA LEU A 121 4.24 16.06 16.03
C LEU A 121 3.12 16.65 15.17
N LEU A 122 3.06 16.29 13.88
CA LEU A 122 2.01 16.76 12.98
C LEU A 122 0.62 16.26 13.42
N GLU A 123 0.49 14.99 13.79
CA GLU A 123 -0.77 14.44 14.32
C GLU A 123 -1.19 15.15 15.62
N LEU A 124 -0.24 15.46 16.51
CA LEU A 124 -0.49 16.21 17.74
C LEU A 124 -0.99 17.63 17.43
N VAL A 125 -0.31 18.34 16.53
CA VAL A 125 -0.71 19.71 16.11
C VAL A 125 -2.10 19.70 15.49
N VAL A 126 -2.41 18.77 14.59
CA VAL A 126 -3.74 18.64 13.99
C VAL A 126 -4.79 18.37 15.06
N ARG A 127 -4.49 17.51 16.05
CA ARG A 127 -5.42 17.21 17.15
C ARG A 127 -5.67 18.40 18.07
N VAL A 128 -4.64 19.20 18.35
CA VAL A 128 -4.76 20.43 19.16
C VAL A 128 -5.47 21.54 18.39
N ALA A 129 -5.24 21.65 17.08
CA ALA A 129 -5.88 22.62 16.20
C ALA A 129 -7.32 22.24 15.83
N TYR A 130 -7.70 20.97 15.94
CA TYR A 130 -9.02 20.44 15.61
C TYR A 130 -10.21 21.27 16.13
N PRO A 131 -10.27 21.72 17.40
CA PRO A 131 -11.38 22.56 17.88
C PRO A 131 -11.57 23.83 17.05
N TYR A 132 -10.50 24.42 16.52
CA TYR A 132 -10.53 25.69 15.79
C TYR A 132 -10.64 25.50 14.27
N THR A 133 -9.96 24.51 13.71
CA THR A 133 -9.87 24.32 12.25
C THR A 133 -10.85 23.29 11.72
N GLN A 134 -11.39 22.42 12.58
CA GLN A 134 -12.20 21.24 12.22
C GLN A 134 -11.53 20.31 11.18
N TYR A 135 -10.22 20.47 10.96
CA TYR A 135 -9.47 19.71 9.97
C TYR A 135 -9.08 18.33 10.51
N ARG A 136 -9.22 17.30 9.67
CA ARG A 136 -8.81 15.92 10.00
C ARG A 136 -7.89 15.37 8.91
N LEU A 137 -6.82 14.70 9.35
CA LEU A 137 -5.98 13.93 8.45
C LEU A 137 -6.76 12.73 7.92
N ARG A 138 -6.62 12.45 6.61
CA ARG A 138 -7.30 11.32 5.95
C ARG A 138 -6.77 9.97 6.42
N TYR A 139 -5.48 9.91 6.75
CA TYR A 139 -4.78 8.72 7.24
C TYR A 139 -3.85 9.12 8.39
N SER A 140 -3.60 8.21 9.34
CA SER A 140 -2.54 8.41 10.35
C SER A 140 -1.19 8.27 9.65
N LEU A 141 -0.41 9.34 9.69
CA LEU A 141 0.95 9.37 9.14
C LEU A 141 1.89 8.50 9.97
N ARG A 142 1.64 8.40 11.27
CA ARG A 142 2.40 7.51 12.16
C ARG A 142 2.15 6.04 11.81
N ALA A 143 0.92 5.66 11.48
CA ALA A 143 0.59 4.28 11.10
C ALA A 143 1.30 3.83 9.81
N LEU A 144 1.62 4.76 8.91
CA LEU A 144 2.41 4.49 7.70
C LEU A 144 3.90 4.27 7.99
N ALA A 145 4.36 4.65 9.19
CA ALA A 145 5.73 4.51 9.64
C ALA A 145 5.93 3.27 10.53
N SER A 146 4.90 2.49 10.82
CA SER A 146 4.97 1.32 11.72
C SER A 146 5.00 -0.02 11.00
#